data_AF-A0A7Z8QMC5-F1
#
_entry.id   AF-A0A7Z8QMC5-F1
#
_cell.length_a   1.000
_cell.length_b   1.000
_cell.length_c   1.000
_cell.angle_alpha   90.00
_cell.angle_beta   90.00
_cell.angle_gamma   90.00
#
_symmetry.space_group_name_H-M   'P 1'
#
loop_
_entity.id
_entity.type
_entity.pdbx_description
1 polymer ?
#
loop_
_entity_poly.entity_id
_entity_poly.type
_entity_poly.pdbx_seq_one_letter_code
_entity_poly.pdbx_strand_id
1 'polypeptide(L)'
;MGNTVSYRQIIVGEVGGFQLANNSQYVLIDVYIADKYASLVKSNSKFWHASGVQIDFGILSGAEFHTESVENIVLGGIAFATPNEDSVDSAKNGQVFKLYQRHKQKWLDWTPEIALSNQAHGNKVNN
;
A
#
# COMPACT_ATOMS: atom_id res chain seq x y z
N MET A 1 -14.29 -6.05 4.25
CA MET A 1 -12.88 -6.46 4.15
C MET A 1 -12.42 -6.05 2.76
N GLY A 2 -11.51 -5.09 2.65
CA GLY A 2 -11.01 -4.63 1.35
C GLY A 2 -10.62 -3.14 1.33
N ASN A 3 -11.13 -2.32 2.25
CA ASN A 3 -10.62 -0.97 2.50
C ASN A 3 -9.38 -0.97 3.41
N THR A 4 -8.50 -1.96 3.27
CA THR A 4 -7.38 -2.16 4.20
C THR A 4 -6.06 -1.74 3.58
N VAL A 5 -5.18 -1.20 4.41
CA VAL A 5 -3.79 -0.94 4.04
C VAL A 5 -2.89 -1.83 4.87
N SER A 6 -2.04 -2.61 4.21
CA SER A 6 -1.23 -3.64 4.84
C SER A 6 0.27 -3.45 4.63
N TYR A 7 1.04 -3.84 5.64
CA TYR A 7 2.49 -3.95 5.59
C TYR A 7 2.87 -5.36 6.05
N ARG A 8 3.57 -6.12 5.21
CA ARG A 8 3.87 -7.55 5.44
C ARG A 8 2.64 -8.36 5.87
N GLN A 9 1.52 -8.20 5.16
CA GLN A 9 0.24 -8.86 5.43
C GLN A 9 -0.42 -8.50 6.79
N ILE A 10 0.14 -7.56 7.55
CA ILE A 10 -0.48 -7.01 8.76
C ILE A 10 -1.24 -5.75 8.38
N ILE A 11 -2.51 -5.65 8.80
CA ILE A 11 -3.31 -4.43 8.62
C ILE A 11 -2.75 -3.33 9.51
N VAL A 12 -2.32 -2.24 8.88
CA VAL A 12 -1.70 -1.07 9.54
C VAL A 12 -2.47 0.22 9.32
N GLY A 13 -3.51 0.17 8.48
CA GLY A 13 -4.32 1.32 8.13
C GLY A 13 -5.51 0.93 7.27
N GLU A 14 -6.14 1.96 6.71
CA GLU A 14 -7.35 1.83 5.90
C GLU A 14 -7.35 2.78 4.71
N VAL A 15 -8.13 2.40 3.69
CA VAL A 15 -8.47 3.26 2.56
C VAL A 15 -9.67 4.11 2.97
N GLY A 16 -9.49 5.42 2.93
CA GLY A 16 -10.50 6.38 3.37
C GLY A 16 -11.49 6.78 2.28
N GLY A 17 -10.97 7.23 1.14
CA GLY A 17 -11.80 7.81 0.09
C GLY A 17 -11.07 7.95 -1.24
N PHE A 18 -11.82 8.41 -2.25
CA PHE A 18 -11.33 8.60 -3.61
C PHE A 18 -11.71 10.00 -4.07
N GLN A 19 -10.78 10.67 -4.74
CA GLN A 19 -11.01 11.99 -5.31
C GLN A 19 -10.32 12.10 -6.66
N LEU A 20 -10.87 12.88 -7.58
CA LEU A 20 -10.17 13.20 -8.82
C LEU A 20 -9.04 14.18 -8.50
N ALA A 21 -7.87 13.96 -9.10
CA ALA A 21 -6.83 14.98 -9.12
C ALA A 21 -7.38 16.26 -9.79
N ASN A 22 -6.86 17.43 -9.40
CA ASN A 22 -7.34 18.72 -9.92
C ASN A 22 -7.29 18.84 -11.45
N ASN A 23 -6.37 18.13 -12.10
CA ASN A 23 -6.26 18.09 -13.57
C ASN A 23 -7.15 17.01 -14.23
N SER A 24 -7.96 16.29 -13.45
CA SER A 24 -8.83 15.18 -13.85
C SER A 24 -8.14 14.01 -14.55
N GLN A 25 -6.80 13.93 -14.53
CA GLN A 25 -6.07 12.87 -15.23
C GLN A 25 -5.99 11.57 -14.44
N TYR A 26 -6.10 11.63 -13.11
CA TYR A 26 -5.92 10.47 -12.23
C TYR A 26 -6.87 10.53 -11.04
N VAL A 27 -7.16 9.36 -10.47
CA VAL A 27 -7.84 9.23 -9.17
C VAL A 27 -6.79 9.19 -8.07
N LEU A 28 -6.95 10.04 -7.06
CA LEU A 28 -6.23 9.99 -5.80
C LEU A 28 -7.01 9.12 -4.82
N ILE A 29 -6.27 8.34 -4.05
CA ILE A 29 -6.80 7.42 -3.05
C ILE A 29 -6.26 7.86 -1.70
N ASP A 30 -7.15 8.23 -0.80
CA ASP A 30 -6.77 8.63 0.55
C ASP A 30 -6.49 7.37 1.37
N VAL A 31 -5.30 7.32 1.96
CA VAL A 31 -4.81 6.22 2.79
C VAL A 31 -4.49 6.77 4.17
N TYR A 32 -5.08 6.16 5.20
CA TYR A 32 -4.85 6.50 6.59
C TYR A 32 -4.07 5.37 7.27
N ILE A 33 -2.82 5.65 7.64
CA ILE A 33 -1.98 4.74 8.43
C ILE A 33 -2.15 5.10 9.91
N ALA A 34 -2.40 4.12 10.77
CA ALA A 34 -2.54 4.37 12.18
C ALA A 34 -1.23 4.93 12.78
N ASP A 35 -1.33 5.85 13.74
CA ASP A 35 -0.18 6.57 14.31
C ASP A 35 0.96 5.65 14.77
N LYS A 36 0.61 4.50 15.35
CA LYS A 36 1.58 3.48 15.81
C LYS A 36 2.46 2.90 14.69
N TYR A 37 2.01 3.02 13.44
CA TYR A 37 2.65 2.50 12.23
C TYR A 37 3.16 3.59 11.29
N ALA A 38 3.00 4.87 11.63
CA ALA A 38 3.34 5.98 10.74
C ALA A 38 4.80 5.95 10.26
N SER A 39 5.73 5.46 11.10
CA SER A 39 7.16 5.33 10.77
C SER A 39 7.46 4.30 9.68
N LEU A 40 6.53 3.37 9.40
CA LEU A 40 6.69 2.38 8.34
C LEU A 40 6.72 3.02 6.95
N VAL A 41 6.05 4.16 6.76
CA VAL A 41 5.99 4.84 5.47
C VAL A 41 7.14 5.82 5.35
N LYS A 42 8.03 5.54 4.40
CA LYS A 42 9.15 6.40 4.02
C LYS A 42 8.88 7.05 2.68
N SER A 43 9.61 8.11 2.38
CA SER A 43 9.42 8.85 1.13
C SER A 43 9.65 8.01 -0.14
N ASN A 44 10.39 6.89 -0.03
CA ASN A 44 10.66 5.93 -1.10
C ASN A 44 9.79 4.65 -1.07
N SER A 45 8.83 4.54 -0.15
CA SER A 45 7.94 3.37 -0.04
C SER A 45 7.20 3.09 -1.36
N LYS A 46 6.93 1.81 -1.61
CA LYS A 46 6.22 1.33 -2.82
C LYS A 46 4.89 0.75 -2.41
N PHE A 47 3.81 1.27 -3.00
CA PHE A 47 2.43 0.85 -2.76
C PHE A 47 1.91 0.05 -3.96
N TRP A 48 1.21 -1.05 -3.72
CA TRP A 48 0.58 -1.82 -4.78
C TRP A 48 -0.80 -2.31 -4.39
N HIS A 49 -1.61 -2.64 -5.40
CA HIS A 49 -2.89 -3.28 -5.20
C HIS A 49 -2.69 -4.70 -4.63
N ALA A 50 -3.29 -4.98 -3.47
CA ALA A 50 -3.00 -6.18 -2.69
C ALA A 50 -3.76 -7.43 -3.16
N SER A 51 -4.43 -7.41 -4.32
CA SER A 51 -5.14 -8.58 -4.84
C SER A 51 -4.18 -9.77 -4.95
N GLY A 52 -4.31 -10.68 -3.99
CA GLY A 52 -3.61 -11.95 -3.97
C GLY A 52 -4.05 -12.76 -5.16
N VAL A 53 -3.12 -13.02 -6.08
CA VAL A 53 -3.32 -13.89 -7.25
C VAL A 53 -4.32 -13.32 -8.26
N GLN A 54 -3.79 -12.92 -9.42
CA GLN A 54 -4.57 -12.89 -10.65
C GLN A 54 -5.13 -14.30 -10.85
N ILE A 55 -6.42 -14.51 -10.58
CA ILE A 55 -7.10 -15.63 -11.21
C ILE A 55 -7.14 -15.24 -12.68
N ASP A 56 -6.36 -15.93 -13.51
CA ASP A 56 -6.48 -15.92 -14.96
C ASP A 56 -7.87 -16.45 -15.32
N PHE A 57 -8.90 -15.64 -15.11
CA PHE A 57 -10.14 -15.77 -15.84
C PHE A 57 -9.84 -15.26 -17.24
N GLY A 58 -9.50 -16.20 -18.13
CA GLY A 58 -9.66 -15.97 -19.56
C GLY A 58 -11.08 -15.44 -19.82
N ILE A 59 -11.20 -14.56 -20.83
CA ILE A 59 -12.39 -13.77 -21.23
C ILE A 59 -12.42 -12.45 -20.42
N LEU A 60 -11.95 -11.32 -20.94
CA LEU A 60 -12.54 -10.59 -22.06
C LEU A 60 -11.50 -9.93 -22.98
N SER A 61 -11.80 -10.02 -24.26
CA SER A 61 -11.14 -9.43 -25.41
C SER A 61 -10.99 -7.90 -25.32
N GLY A 62 -9.81 -7.44 -25.75
CA GLY A 62 -9.47 -6.12 -26.27
C GLY A 62 -10.47 -4.96 -26.11
N ALA A 63 -10.14 -4.05 -25.20
CA ALA A 63 -10.31 -2.61 -25.38
C ALA A 63 -9.38 -1.92 -24.36
N GLU A 64 -8.93 -0.72 -24.73
CA GLU A 64 -7.95 0.15 -24.09
C GLU A 64 -7.66 -0.03 -22.58
N PHE A 65 -6.36 -0.04 -22.28
CA PHE A 65 -5.81 0.40 -21.01
C PHE A 65 -6.59 1.63 -20.51
N HIS A 66 -7.13 1.57 -19.30
CA HIS A 66 -7.07 2.56 -18.22
C HIS A 66 -8.14 2.16 -17.19
N THR A 67 -7.76 2.23 -15.91
CA THR A 67 -8.61 1.94 -14.72
C THR A 67 -8.73 0.44 -14.38
N GLU A 68 -7.96 0.00 -13.38
CA GLU A 68 -8.58 -0.90 -12.41
C GLU A 68 -9.76 -0.11 -11.82
N SER A 69 -10.96 -0.70 -11.80
CA SER A 69 -12.12 0.01 -11.27
C SER A 69 -11.87 0.35 -9.79
N VAL A 70 -12.37 1.50 -9.33
CA VAL A 70 -12.24 1.91 -7.94
C VAL A 70 -12.76 0.82 -7.00
N GLU A 71 -13.82 0.09 -7.40
CA GLU A 71 -14.33 -1.05 -6.63
C GLU A 71 -13.30 -2.15 -6.45
N ASN A 72 -12.49 -2.46 -7.48
CA ASN A 72 -11.47 -3.52 -7.38
C ASN A 72 -10.42 -3.20 -6.32
N ILE A 73 -9.99 -1.93 -6.23
CA ILE A 73 -9.04 -1.48 -5.20
C ILE A 73 -9.65 -1.62 -3.80
N VAL A 74 -10.93 -1.26 -3.64
CA VAL A 74 -11.68 -1.41 -2.38
C VAL A 74 -11.95 -2.87 -2.03
N LEU A 75 -11.90 -3.81 -2.98
CA LEU A 75 -12.08 -5.24 -2.68
C LEU A 75 -10.75 -5.94 -2.36
N GLY A 76 -9.66 -5.57 -3.05
CA GLY A 76 -8.34 -6.17 -2.89
C GLY A 76 -7.46 -5.53 -1.82
N GLY A 77 -7.73 -4.28 -1.44
CA GLY A 77 -6.92 -3.49 -0.52
C GLY A 77 -5.61 -3.01 -1.11
N ILE A 78 -4.84 -2.29 -0.30
CA ILE A 78 -3.53 -1.74 -0.66
C ILE A 78 -2.47 -2.37 0.24
N ALA A 79 -1.33 -2.72 -0.34
CA ALA A 79 -0.16 -3.16 0.40
C ALA A 79 1.02 -2.25 0.08
N PHE A 80 1.98 -2.16 0.99
CA PHE A 80 3.22 -1.44 0.73
C PHE A 80 4.43 -2.09 1.38
N ALA A 81 5.59 -1.71 0.87
CA ALA A 81 6.89 -2.06 1.42
C ALA A 81 7.81 -0.86 1.39
N THR A 82 8.78 -0.88 2.29
CA THR A 82 9.80 0.15 2.46
C THR A 82 11.16 -0.46 2.19
N PRO A 83 12.00 0.14 1.33
CA PRO A 83 13.35 -0.35 1.04
C PRO A 83 14.23 -0.47 2.27
N ASN A 84 15.25 -1.34 2.18
CA ASN A 84 16.35 -1.45 3.14
C ASN A 84 17.32 -0.25 3.00
N GLU A 85 16.82 0.95 3.29
CA GLU A 85 17.57 2.20 3.21
C GLU A 85 17.31 3.02 4.49
N ASP A 86 18.33 3.10 5.36
CA ASP A 86 18.19 3.71 6.69
C ASP A 86 18.11 5.24 6.63
N SER A 87 18.71 5.85 5.60
CA SER A 87 18.86 7.32 5.47
C SER A 87 17.68 8.01 4.80
N VAL A 88 16.50 7.39 4.76
CA VAL A 88 15.32 7.95 4.08
C VAL A 88 14.33 8.53 5.08
N ASP A 89 13.97 9.78 4.81
CA ASP A 89 13.00 10.52 5.60
C ASP A 89 11.64 9.81 5.61
N SER A 90 10.96 9.92 6.76
CA SER A 90 9.55 9.54 6.87
C SER A 90 8.71 10.33 5.87
N ALA A 91 7.67 9.69 5.34
CA ALA A 91 6.76 10.35 4.43
C ALA A 91 6.07 11.54 5.12
N LYS A 92 5.91 12.64 4.38
CA LYS A 92 5.16 13.81 4.86
C LYS A 92 3.66 13.52 4.76
N ASN A 93 2.87 14.12 5.63
CA ASN A 93 1.41 14.08 5.49
C ASN A 93 0.98 14.66 4.13
N GLY A 94 0.06 13.99 3.44
CA GLY A 94 -0.39 14.35 2.10
C GLY A 94 0.61 14.04 0.98
N GLN A 95 1.70 13.32 1.26
CA GLN A 95 2.63 12.89 0.21
C GLN A 95 1.94 11.91 -0.75
N VAL A 96 2.06 12.18 -2.05
CA VAL A 96 1.46 11.34 -3.10
C VAL A 96 2.43 10.22 -3.50
N PHE A 97 1.92 8.99 -3.52
CA PHE A 97 2.64 7.81 -3.97
C PHE A 97 2.01 7.25 -5.24
N LYS A 98 2.83 6.63 -6.08
CA LYS A 98 2.32 5.81 -7.19
C LYS A 98 1.77 4.50 -6.63
N LEU A 99 0.52 4.19 -6.96
CA LEU A 99 -0.04 2.86 -6.80
C LEU A 99 0.36 1.99 -8.01
N TYR A 100 0.97 0.84 -7.76
CA TYR A 100 1.33 -0.14 -8.78
C TYR A 100 0.31 -1.28 -8.80
N GLN A 101 0.02 -1.84 -9.98
CA GLN A 101 -0.91 -2.98 -10.09
C GLN A 101 -0.40 -4.23 -9.37
N ARG A 102 0.92 -4.43 -9.38
CA ARG A 102 1.59 -5.58 -8.76
C ARG A 102 2.88 -5.13 -8.10
N HIS A 103 3.26 -5.85 -7.06
CA HIS A 103 4.57 -5.72 -6.46
C HIS A 103 5.65 -6.31 -7.39
N LYS A 104 6.90 -5.91 -7.15
CA LYS A 104 8.08 -6.61 -7.66
C LYS A 104 8.58 -7.56 -6.57
N GLN A 105 9.15 -8.70 -6.96
CA GLN A 105 9.72 -9.66 -6.01
C GLN A 105 10.67 -8.98 -5.01
N LYS A 106 11.59 -8.13 -5.50
CA LYS A 106 12.52 -7.35 -4.68
C LYS A 106 11.85 -6.55 -3.55
N TRP A 107 10.61 -6.09 -3.73
CA TRP A 107 9.90 -5.31 -2.70
C TRP A 107 9.43 -6.18 -1.55
N LEU A 108 9.11 -7.45 -1.83
CA LEU A 108 8.74 -8.43 -0.81
C LEU A 108 9.96 -8.89 0.01
N ASP A 109 11.14 -8.86 -0.59
CA ASP A 109 12.40 -9.25 0.06
C ASP A 109 12.95 -8.13 0.98
N TRP A 110 12.32 -6.95 1.02
CA TRP A 110 12.76 -5.86 1.89
C TRP A 110 12.39 -6.09 3.35
N THR A 111 13.38 -5.91 4.22
CA THR A 111 13.30 -6.08 5.66
C THR A 111 14.00 -4.96 6.43
N PRO A 112 13.61 -3.68 6.28
CA PRO A 112 14.25 -2.58 7.00
C PRO A 112 13.96 -2.67 8.50
N GLU A 113 14.90 -2.20 9.31
CA GLU A 113 14.71 -2.03 10.75
C GLU A 113 14.03 -0.68 11.01
N ILE A 114 12.75 -0.70 11.39
CA ILE A 114 11.96 0.50 11.60
C ILE A 114 11.28 0.42 12.98
N ALA A 115 11.62 1.36 13.86
CA ALA A 115 10.98 1.48 15.16
C ALA A 115 9.53 1.97 15.03
N LEU A 116 8.60 1.27 15.68
CA LEU A 116 7.18 1.68 15.79
C LEU A 116 6.97 2.51 17.06
N SER A 117 6.04 3.46 17.02
CA SER A 117 5.69 4.27 18.19
C SER A 117 4.84 3.44 19.17
N ASN A 118 5.26 3.42 20.44
CA ASN A 118 4.64 2.71 21.57
C ASN A 118 4.47 1.19 21.37
N GLN A 119 5.44 0.42 21.87
CA GLN A 119 5.43 -1.03 21.90
C GLN A 119 4.52 -1.56 23.02
N ALA A 120 3.61 -2.48 22.71
CA ALA A 120 2.77 -3.13 23.71
C ALA A 120 3.56 -4.12 24.58
N HIS A 121 3.34 -4.07 25.90
CA HIS A 121 3.93 -4.97 26.88
C HIS A 121 3.37 -6.40 26.73
N GLY A 122 4.18 -7.33 26.24
CA GLY A 122 3.86 -8.75 26.11
C GLY A 122 4.83 -9.47 25.20
N ASN A 123 5.02 -10.77 25.40
CA ASN A 123 5.98 -11.58 24.63
C ASN A 123 5.65 -11.55 23.12
N LYS A 124 6.69 -11.56 22.28
CA LYS A 124 6.58 -11.54 20.82
C LYS A 124 7.42 -12.69 20.24
N VAL A 125 6.94 -13.28 19.14
CA VAL A 125 7.64 -14.32 18.37
C VAL A 125 7.83 -13.83 16.94
N ASN A 126 8.97 -14.13 16.32
CA ASN A 126 9.28 -13.78 14.94
C ASN A 126 9.13 -15.00 14.01
N ASN A 127 8.89 -14.74 12.72
CA ASN A 127 8.93 -15.70 11.60
C ASN A 127 9.83 -15.12 10.52
#